data_AF-V9GA33-F1
#
_entry.id   AF-V9GA33-F1
#
_cell.length_a   1.000
_cell.length_b   1.000
_cell.length_c   1.000
_cell.angle_alpha   90.00
_cell.angle_beta   90.00
_cell.angle_gamma   90.00
#
_symmetry.space_group_name_H-M   'P 1'
#
loop_
_entity.id
_entity.type
_entity.pdbx_description
1 polymer ?
#
loop_
_entity_poly.entity_id
_entity_poly.type
_entity_poly.pdbx_seq_one_letter_code
_entity_poly.pdbx_strand_id
1 'polypeptide(L)'
;MTEIGRQPWTVFGLITTENSISPNVSAGSILFSLIMFTAIYAVLASVMAYLFVKVIKKGPYAAEEADHHTIDPFTKEGYDVVS
;
A
#
# COMPACT_ATOMS: atom_id res chain seq x y z
N MET A 1 1.38 2.41 26.58
CA MET A 1 0.30 1.68 27.27
C MET A 1 -0.62 2.69 27.96
N THR A 2 -1.33 3.50 27.18
CA THR A 2 -2.10 4.64 27.71
C THR A 2 -3.60 4.45 27.52
N GLU A 3 -4.01 3.76 26.45
CA GLU A 3 -5.42 3.51 26.11
C GLU A 3 -6.03 2.32 26.87
N ILE A 4 -5.23 1.26 27.08
CA ILE A 4 -5.67 0.05 27.81
C ILE A 4 -5.91 0.34 29.29
N GLY A 5 -5.15 1.27 29.90
CA GLY A 5 -5.23 1.57 31.34
C GLY A 5 -6.51 2.27 31.80
N ARG A 6 -7.36 2.71 30.85
CA ARG A 6 -8.64 3.36 31.13
C ARG A 6 -9.84 2.43 30.90
N GLN A 7 -9.63 1.23 30.34
CA GLN A 7 -10.69 0.21 30.28
C GLN A 7 -11.11 -0.18 31.71
N PRO A 8 -12.41 -0.28 32.03
CA PRO A 8 -13.57 -0.39 31.13
C PRO A 8 -14.30 0.95 30.87
N TRP A 9 -13.67 2.11 31.07
CA TRP A 9 -14.31 3.41 30.95
C TRP A 9 -14.05 4.07 29.59
N THR A 10 -15.10 4.51 28.91
CA THR A 10 -14.98 5.47 27.79
C THR A 10 -14.72 6.87 28.36
N VAL A 11 -15.52 7.25 29.36
CA VAL A 11 -15.36 8.46 30.17
C VAL A 11 -15.40 8.05 31.64
N PHE A 12 -14.32 8.29 32.38
CA PHE A 12 -14.19 7.89 33.78
C PHE A 12 -15.37 8.38 34.63
N GLY A 13 -15.99 7.46 35.37
CA GLY A 13 -17.09 7.76 36.28
C GLY A 13 -18.43 8.13 35.61
N LEU A 14 -18.50 8.14 34.28
CA LEU A 14 -19.67 8.59 33.53
C LEU A 14 -20.21 7.50 32.57
N ILE A 15 -19.36 7.01 31.66
CA ILE A 15 -19.79 6.10 30.58
C ILE A 15 -18.78 4.94 30.47
N THR A 16 -19.27 3.71 30.61
CA THR A 16 -18.50 2.48 30.38
C THR A 16 -18.40 2.18 28.89
N THR A 17 -17.39 1.41 28.50
CA THR A 17 -17.21 0.97 27.10
C THR A 17 -18.40 0.15 26.62
N GLU A 18 -19.00 -0.67 27.49
CA GLU A 18 -20.21 -1.46 27.20
C GLU A 18 -21.42 -0.56 26.92
N ASN A 19 -21.59 0.53 27.66
CA ASN A 19 -22.69 1.48 27.47
C ASN A 19 -22.47 2.43 26.28
N SER A 20 -21.31 2.36 25.62
CA SER A 20 -20.95 3.24 24.48
C SER A 20 -21.30 2.64 23.12
N ILE A 21 -21.95 1.47 23.06
CA ILE A 21 -22.33 0.81 21.81
C ILE A 21 -23.59 1.45 21.19
N SER A 22 -23.63 1.52 19.86
CA SER A 22 -24.80 2.04 19.15
C SER A 22 -25.94 1.02 19.16
N PRO A 23 -27.13 1.37 19.67
CA PRO A 23 -28.28 0.45 19.70
C PRO A 23 -28.92 0.25 18.32
N ASN A 24 -28.63 1.12 17.34
CA ASN A 24 -29.23 1.07 16.01
C ASN A 24 -28.46 0.14 15.03
N VAL A 25 -27.22 -0.21 15.37
CA VAL A 25 -26.32 -0.97 14.49
C VAL A 25 -26.22 -2.41 14.99
N SER A 26 -26.61 -3.37 14.15
CA SER A 26 -26.58 -4.79 14.52
C SER A 26 -25.15 -5.35 14.51
N ALA A 27 -24.89 -6.35 15.34
CA ALA A 27 -23.59 -7.05 15.36
C ALA A 27 -23.22 -7.63 13.97
N GLY A 28 -24.22 -8.06 13.20
CA GLY A 28 -24.02 -8.56 11.83
C GLY A 28 -23.49 -7.48 10.87
N SER A 29 -23.98 -6.25 10.97
CA SER A 29 -23.50 -5.14 10.14
C SER A 29 -22.06 -4.73 10.48
N ILE A 30 -21.69 -4.81 11.76
CA ILE A 30 -20.32 -4.56 12.23
C ILE A 30 -19.39 -5.66 11.69
N LEU A 31 -19.78 -6.92 11.83
CA LEU A 31 -19.00 -8.05 11.34
C LEU A 31 -18.81 -7.99 9.82
N PHE A 32 -19.89 -7.69 9.08
CA PHE A 32 -19.83 -7.54 7.63
C PHE A 32 -18.88 -6.42 7.21
N SER A 33 -18.97 -5.24 7.83
CA SER A 33 -18.09 -4.11 7.50
C SER A 33 -16.63 -4.39 7.87
N LEU A 34 -16.36 -5.04 9.01
CA LEU A 34 -15.02 -5.50 9.39
C LEU A 34 -14.45 -6.46 8.34
N ILE A 35 -15.21 -7.48 7.93
CA ILE A 35 -14.78 -8.44 6.91
C ILE A 35 -14.51 -7.71 5.59
N MET A 36 -15.41 -6.82 5.17
CA MET A 36 -15.25 -6.06 3.92
C MET A 36 -13.99 -5.19 3.93
N PHE A 37 -13.75 -4.43 5.00
CA PHE A 37 -12.56 -3.60 5.10
C PHE A 37 -11.29 -4.45 5.16
N THR A 38 -11.27 -5.52 5.96
CA THR A 38 -10.15 -6.45 6.02
C THR A 38 -9.88 -7.08 4.66
N ALA A 39 -10.90 -7.52 3.94
CA ALA A 39 -10.77 -8.12 2.62
C ALA A 39 -10.18 -7.14 1.59
N ILE A 40 -10.68 -5.89 1.57
CA ILE A 40 -10.15 -4.84 0.68
C ILE A 40 -8.66 -4.60 0.99
N TYR A 41 -8.30 -4.43 2.25
CA TYR A 41 -6.89 -4.22 2.62
C TYR A 41 -6.02 -5.45 2.34
N ALA A 42 -6.54 -6.66 2.51
CA ALA A 42 -5.82 -7.89 2.17
C ALA A 42 -5.55 -8.00 0.65
N VAL A 43 -6.52 -7.62 -0.19
CA VAL A 43 -6.33 -7.57 -1.64
C VAL A 43 -5.26 -6.54 -2.01
N LEU A 44 -5.33 -5.33 -1.45
CA LEU A 44 -4.33 -4.29 -1.69
C LEU A 44 -2.92 -4.73 -1.24
N ALA A 45 -2.81 -5.34 -0.05
CA ALA A 45 -1.56 -5.88 0.45
C ALA A 45 -1.01 -6.99 -0.47
N SER A 46 -1.88 -7.85 -0.99
CA SER A 46 -1.49 -8.92 -1.92
C SER A 46 -0.99 -8.37 -3.26
N VAL A 47 -1.69 -7.40 -3.84
CA VAL A 47 -1.26 -6.70 -5.06
C VAL A 47 0.07 -6.01 -4.84
N MET A 48 0.22 -5.32 -3.72
CA MET A 48 1.47 -4.66 -3.37
C MET A 48 2.62 -5.67 -3.24
N ALA A 49 2.44 -6.75 -2.47
CA ALA A 49 3.44 -7.80 -2.34
C ALA A 49 3.82 -8.42 -3.70
N TYR A 50 2.84 -8.66 -4.57
CA TYR A 50 3.08 -9.13 -5.94
C TYR A 50 3.93 -8.14 -6.75
N LEU A 51 3.60 -6.84 -6.72
CA LEU A 51 4.35 -5.81 -7.43
C LEU A 51 5.77 -5.68 -6.88
N PHE A 52 5.95 -5.72 -5.56
CA PHE A 52 7.27 -5.72 -4.93
C PHE A 52 8.12 -6.89 -5.43
N VAL A 53 7.60 -8.11 -5.40
CA VAL A 53 8.31 -9.30 -5.89
C VAL A 53 8.62 -9.17 -7.39
N LYS A 54 7.68 -8.68 -8.20
CA LYS A 54 7.87 -8.48 -9.63
C LYS A 54 8.99 -7.48 -9.94
N VAL A 55 9.03 -6.36 -9.22
CA VAL A 55 10.06 -5.31 -9.40
C VAL A 55 11.42 -5.80 -8.90
N ILE A 56 11.48 -6.43 -7.73
CA ILE A 56 12.73 -6.99 -7.19
C ILE A 56 13.34 -7.99 -8.16
N LYS A 57 12.52 -8.87 -8.76
CA LYS A 57 12.99 -9.87 -9.74
C LYS A 57 13.44 -9.28 -11.08
N LYS A 58 12.97 -8.10 -11.46
CA LYS A 58 13.41 -7.41 -12.68
C LYS A 58 14.85 -6.88 -12.58
N GLY A 59 15.38 -6.71 -11.36
CA GLY A 59 16.72 -6.20 -11.13
C GLY A 59 16.86 -4.69 -11.40
N PRO A 60 17.98 -4.07 -10.99
CA PRO A 60 18.18 -2.62 -11.00
C PRO A 60 18.23 -1.99 -12.41
N TYR A 61 18.47 -2.79 -13.46
CA TYR A 61 18.65 -2.31 -14.84
C TYR A 61 17.36 -2.24 -15.66
N ALA A 62 16.22 -2.71 -15.15
CA ALA A 62 14.97 -2.73 -15.92
C ALA A 62 14.34 -1.33 -16.16
N ALA A 63 14.86 -0.29 -15.50
CA ALA A 63 14.45 1.09 -15.72
C ALA A 63 15.34 1.83 -16.74
N GLU A 64 16.52 1.30 -17.08
CA GLU A 64 17.48 1.98 -17.99
C GLU A 64 17.15 1.77 -19.48
N GLU A 65 16.38 0.73 -19.84
CA GLU A 65 16.01 0.48 -21.24
C GLU A 65 14.97 1.47 -21.82
N ALA A 66 14.32 2.29 -20.99
CA ALA A 66 13.19 3.13 -21.42
C ALA A 66 13.57 4.52 -21.98
N ASP A 67 14.82 4.99 -21.86
CA ASP A 67 15.18 6.35 -22.33
C ASP A 67 16.61 6.52 -22.87
N HIS A 68 17.37 5.44 -23.10
CA HIS A 68 18.68 5.57 -23.74
C HIS A 68 18.56 5.65 -25.27
N HIS A 69 17.90 6.68 -25.79
CA HIS A 69 18.22 7.17 -27.14
C HIS A 69 19.63 7.78 -27.06
N THR A 70 20.62 6.90 -27.13
CA THR A 70 22.03 7.27 -27.11
C THR A 70 22.32 7.93 -28.45
N ILE A 71 22.08 9.24 -28.56
CA ILE A 71 22.73 10.06 -29.59
C ILE A 71 24.21 10.09 -29.18
N ASP A 72 24.94 9.04 -29.56
CA ASP A 72 26.38 8.99 -29.40
C ASP A 72 27.01 9.80 -30.55
N PRO A 73 27.60 10.98 -30.27
CA PRO A 73 28.23 11.83 -31.27
C PRO A 73 29.47 11.19 -31.92
N PHE A 74 29.91 10.01 -31.47
CA PHE A 74 31.04 9.26 -32.01
C PHE A 74 30.62 8.05 -32.87
N THR A 75 29.33 7.92 -33.21
CA THR A 75 28.89 6.93 -34.20
C THR A 75 29.61 7.19 -35.53
N LYS A 76 30.25 6.16 -36.08
CA LYS A 76 31.22 6.20 -37.20
C LYS A 76 30.71 6.80 -38.52
N GLU A 77 29.46 7.23 -38.65
CA GLU A 77 28.93 7.87 -39.86
C GLU A 77 29.58 9.23 -40.14
N GLY A 78 30.15 9.90 -39.13
CA GLY A 78 30.84 11.17 -39.30
C GLY A 78 32.21 11.09 -39.99
N TYR A 79 32.78 9.89 -40.18
CA TYR A 79 34.11 9.73 -40.78
C TYR A 79 34.07 9.45 -42.29
N ASP A 80 32.96 8.92 -42.80
CA ASP A 80 32.80 8.60 -44.23
C ASP A 80 32.45 9.81 -45.11
N VAL A 81 32.05 10.94 -44.52
CA VAL A 81 31.73 12.18 -45.27
C VAL A 81 32.94 13.07 -45.55
N VAL A 82 34.13 12.70 -45.06
CA VAL A 82 35.38 13.50 -45.20
C VAL A 82 36.52 12.74 -45.88
N SER A 83 36.25 11.59 -46.52
CA SER A 83 37.23 10.86 -47.33
C SER A 83 36.95 10.90 -48.83
#